data_AF-A0A8J2U7U1-F1
#
_entry.id   AF-A0A8J2U7U1-F1
#
_cell.length_a   1.000
_cell.length_b   1.000
_cell.length_c   1.000
_cell.angle_alpha   90.00
_cell.angle_beta   90.00
_cell.angle_gamma   90.00
#
_symmetry.space_group_name_H-M   'P 1'
#
loop_
_entity.id
_entity.type
_entity.pdbx_description
1 polymer ?
#
loop_
_entity_poly.entity_id
_entity_poly.type
_entity_poly.pdbx_seq_one_letter_code
_entity_poly.pdbx_strand_id
1 'polypeptide(L)'
;MTRHTQNAHRLATEEFDQLSPYDFSLDEHLLSKSQINLIHWMWPTTSYQYDHLCQAYRNYLRLERCGLTEAQCINLGFDIDLEGAVSLDQTLSSLASSGWLVINTKSNEIVMTSKCQNWLHSKFTRRFGSQWQDWREELQRIHDMVPSSQPEISENLAIMHYANGLSPQQASRWFRWSDVQLAANNMICRAIKRQLKIDESDLAKHKVLHLNPTLRLAKNTAAQDLTGITLAIDIKVDDKTRHVKPKSLIAVDEDRIAISQLDLVTGLFLDVPLHLSEVEICCHWTVKNGTKSASVLHNITYKLEQVRGGWFYCVDAEHTGRCESDYFRPDGFFDISVLTGKANSTGEDLDATPRAQHQIDKLEMKSGNVKITESINLKSSSAHAATLICR
;
A
#
# COMPACT_ATOMS: atom_id res chain seq x y z
N MET A 1 2.21 -18.69 0.11
CA MET A 1 3.16 -17.56 0.16
C MET A 1 2.98 -16.90 1.50
N THR A 2 3.89 -17.23 2.41
CA THR A 2 3.69 -17.33 3.85
C THR A 2 4.30 -16.14 4.57
N ARG A 3 3.57 -15.62 5.56
CA ARG A 3 3.85 -14.74 6.73
C ARG A 3 5.29 -14.29 7.11
N HIS A 4 6.35 -14.76 6.48
CA HIS A 4 7.73 -14.34 6.75
C HIS A 4 8.18 -13.08 6.01
N THR A 5 7.50 -12.66 4.93
CA THR A 5 7.88 -11.46 4.18
C THR A 5 7.35 -10.15 4.80
N GLN A 6 6.27 -10.22 5.59
CA GLN A 6 5.66 -9.04 6.24
C GLN A 6 6.36 -8.62 7.55
N ASN A 7 6.97 -9.56 8.29
CA ASN A 7 7.74 -9.21 9.49
C ASN A 7 9.10 -8.57 9.17
N ALA A 8 9.66 -8.80 7.98
CA ALA A 8 10.92 -8.16 7.56
C ALA A 8 10.75 -6.66 7.26
N HIS A 9 9.58 -6.25 6.74
CA HIS A 9 9.30 -4.84 6.45
C HIS A 9 8.98 -4.02 7.71
N ARG A 10 8.32 -4.63 8.70
CA ARG A 10 7.92 -3.92 9.92
C ARG A 10 9.08 -3.71 10.90
N LEU A 11 10.04 -4.63 10.94
CA LEU A 11 11.29 -4.47 11.71
C LEU A 11 12.26 -3.48 11.05
N ALA A 12 12.10 -3.17 9.77
CA ALA A 12 12.93 -2.18 9.10
C ALA A 12 12.56 -0.74 9.49
N THR A 13 11.29 -0.46 9.81
CA THR A 13 10.79 0.91 10.08
C THR A 13 10.83 1.36 11.55
N GLU A 14 10.91 0.44 12.52
CA GLU A 14 10.85 0.80 13.96
C GLU A 14 12.25 1.01 14.61
N GLU A 15 13.35 0.78 13.90
CA GLU A 15 14.73 1.04 14.38
C GLU A 15 15.36 2.32 13.79
N PHE A 16 14.59 3.20 13.16
CA PHE A 16 15.12 4.44 12.58
C PHE A 16 15.47 5.53 13.61
N ASP A 17 14.93 5.46 14.83
CA ASP A 17 15.06 6.53 15.83
C ASP A 17 16.18 6.35 16.87
N GLN A 18 16.96 5.26 16.85
CA GLN A 18 17.88 4.96 17.96
C GLN A 18 19.36 4.77 17.61
N LEU A 19 19.81 4.97 16.37
CA LEU A 19 21.22 4.80 16.03
C LEU A 19 21.94 6.13 15.78
N SER A 20 22.87 6.43 16.69
CA SER A 20 23.71 7.63 16.74
C SER A 20 24.43 7.89 15.41
N PRO A 21 24.61 9.17 15.00
CA PRO A 21 25.34 9.53 13.79
C PRO A 21 26.79 9.05 13.70
N TYR A 22 27.37 8.67 14.83
CA TYR A 22 28.80 8.40 14.96
C TYR A 22 29.20 6.93 14.84
N ASP A 23 28.25 5.99 14.81
CA ASP A 23 28.59 4.55 14.81
C ASP A 23 28.91 3.98 13.42
N PHE A 24 28.58 4.68 12.33
CA PHE A 24 28.74 4.16 10.97
C PHE A 24 29.99 4.65 10.22
N SER A 25 30.65 5.72 10.68
CA SER A 25 31.87 6.25 10.03
C SER A 25 33.12 5.43 10.32
N LEU A 26 33.08 4.56 11.33
CA LEU A 26 34.25 3.78 11.76
C LEU A 26 34.58 2.61 10.81
N ASP A 27 33.59 2.07 10.08
CA ASP A 27 33.77 0.81 9.35
C ASP A 27 34.06 0.99 7.84
N GLU A 28 33.82 2.16 7.23
CA GLU A 28 34.14 2.39 5.80
C GLU A 28 35.63 2.26 5.52
N HIS A 29 36.47 2.68 6.47
CA HIS A 29 37.93 2.57 6.38
C HIS A 29 38.42 1.11 6.29
N LEU A 30 37.56 0.13 6.60
CA LEU A 30 37.86 -1.29 6.54
C LEU A 30 37.45 -1.93 5.20
N LEU A 31 36.71 -1.22 4.35
CA LEU A 31 36.31 -1.72 3.03
C LEU A 31 37.34 -1.37 1.96
N SER A 32 37.64 -2.32 1.08
CA SER A 32 38.42 -2.04 -0.12
C SER A 32 37.60 -1.22 -1.13
N LYS A 33 38.29 -0.53 -2.06
CA LYS A 33 37.61 0.18 -3.16
C LYS A 33 36.70 -0.75 -3.97
N SER A 34 37.12 -1.99 -4.20
CA SER A 34 36.35 -2.99 -4.96
C SER A 34 35.10 -3.46 -4.21
N GLN A 35 35.19 -3.56 -2.89
CA GLN A 35 34.02 -3.81 -2.04
C GLN A 35 33.02 -2.64 -2.06
N ILE A 36 33.53 -1.41 -1.97
CA ILE A 36 32.70 -0.20 -2.07
C ILE A 36 32.01 -0.14 -3.43
N ASN A 37 32.73 -0.37 -4.52
CA ASN A 37 32.17 -0.37 -5.87
C ASN A 37 31.09 -1.45 -6.04
N LEU A 38 31.30 -2.65 -5.50
CA LEU A 38 30.30 -3.72 -5.53
C LEU A 38 29.03 -3.33 -4.76
N ILE A 39 29.17 -2.80 -3.54
CA ILE A 39 28.04 -2.33 -2.74
C ILE A 39 27.28 -1.22 -3.48
N HIS A 40 27.99 -0.24 -4.05
CA HIS A 40 27.39 0.83 -4.84
C HIS A 40 26.64 0.29 -6.07
N TRP A 41 27.23 -0.68 -6.78
CA TRP A 41 26.63 -1.27 -7.97
C TRP A 41 25.39 -2.11 -7.64
N MET A 42 25.40 -2.83 -6.51
CA MET A 42 24.25 -3.62 -6.08
C MET A 42 23.04 -2.71 -5.75
N TRP A 43 23.27 -1.50 -5.26
CA TRP A 43 22.21 -0.54 -4.95
C TRP A 43 21.54 0.03 -6.23
N PRO A 44 20.21 0.24 -6.27
CA PRO A 44 19.23 0.24 -5.18
C PRO A 44 18.61 -1.12 -4.85
N THR A 45 18.89 -2.16 -5.64
CA THR A 45 18.25 -3.47 -5.49
C THR A 45 18.86 -4.15 -4.27
N THR A 46 18.18 -4.07 -3.12
CA THR A 46 18.71 -4.54 -1.83
C THR A 46 18.84 -6.06 -1.75
N SER A 47 18.41 -6.81 -2.77
CA SER A 47 18.66 -8.25 -2.92
C SER A 47 18.87 -8.70 -4.37
N TYR A 48 19.62 -9.79 -4.53
CA TYR A 48 19.86 -10.46 -5.82
C TYR A 48 19.93 -11.98 -5.65
N GLN A 49 19.54 -12.70 -6.70
CA GLN A 49 19.94 -14.10 -6.85
C GLN A 49 21.46 -14.18 -7.08
N TYR A 50 22.14 -15.08 -6.36
CA TYR A 50 23.60 -15.17 -6.31
C TYR A 50 24.22 -15.28 -7.70
N ASP A 51 23.77 -16.24 -8.51
CA ASP A 51 24.32 -16.48 -9.85
C ASP A 51 24.09 -15.30 -10.79
N HIS A 52 22.92 -14.66 -10.68
CA HIS A 52 22.59 -13.48 -11.48
C HIS A 52 23.47 -12.29 -11.12
N LEU A 53 23.69 -12.04 -9.82
CA LEU A 53 24.61 -11.02 -9.35
C LEU A 53 26.02 -11.26 -9.88
N CYS A 54 26.54 -12.48 -9.73
CA CYS A 54 27.88 -12.82 -10.16
C CYS A 54 28.08 -12.63 -11.66
N GLN A 55 27.11 -13.06 -12.48
CA GLN A 55 27.16 -12.86 -13.91
C GLN A 55 27.05 -11.38 -14.31
N ALA A 56 26.08 -10.67 -13.76
CA ALA A 56 25.79 -9.28 -14.11
C ALA A 56 26.94 -8.35 -13.69
N TYR A 57 27.51 -8.54 -12.50
CA TYR A 57 28.60 -7.71 -12.01
C TYR A 57 29.91 -7.95 -12.78
N ARG A 58 30.24 -9.20 -13.12
CA ARG A 58 31.39 -9.50 -14.00
C ARG A 58 31.25 -8.84 -15.37
N ASN A 59 30.04 -8.85 -15.94
CA ASN A 59 29.76 -8.16 -17.19
C ASN A 59 29.93 -6.64 -17.07
N TYR A 60 29.46 -6.05 -15.97
CA TYR A 60 29.69 -4.63 -15.65
C TYR A 60 31.19 -4.31 -15.57
N LEU A 61 31.95 -5.06 -14.78
CA LEU A 61 33.40 -4.87 -14.66
C LEU A 61 34.11 -4.97 -16.00
N ARG A 62 33.72 -5.91 -16.87
CA ARG A 62 34.29 -6.04 -18.22
C ARG A 62 34.09 -4.76 -19.05
N LEU A 63 32.95 -4.09 -18.92
CA LEU A 63 32.65 -2.85 -19.63
C LEU A 63 33.44 -1.68 -19.05
N GLU A 64 33.47 -1.53 -17.74
CA GLU A 64 34.20 -0.44 -17.05
C GLU A 64 35.72 -0.51 -17.26
N ARG A 65 36.26 -1.72 -17.43
CA ARG A 65 37.69 -1.94 -17.72
C ARG A 65 38.10 -1.58 -19.14
N CYS A 66 37.15 -1.36 -20.05
CA CYS A 66 37.47 -1.16 -21.46
C CYS A 66 38.36 0.06 -21.66
N GLY A 67 39.56 -0.15 -22.23
CA GLY A 67 40.55 0.92 -22.46
C GLY A 67 41.38 1.31 -21.23
N LEU A 68 41.24 0.59 -20.11
CA LEU A 68 42.05 0.79 -18.91
C LEU A 68 43.21 -0.21 -18.83
N THR A 69 44.34 0.24 -18.30
CA THR A 69 45.44 -0.63 -17.87
C THR A 69 45.11 -1.31 -16.54
N GLU A 70 45.77 -2.42 -16.25
CA GLU A 70 45.57 -3.15 -15.00
C GLU A 70 45.82 -2.28 -13.75
N ALA A 71 46.87 -1.46 -13.76
CA ALA A 71 47.16 -0.52 -12.68
C ALA A 71 46.04 0.52 -12.49
N GLN A 72 45.40 0.97 -13.59
CA GLN A 72 44.23 1.85 -13.52
C GLN A 72 43.01 1.13 -12.95
N CYS A 73 42.78 -0.13 -13.35
CA CYS A 73 41.70 -0.94 -12.80
C CYS A 73 41.84 -1.13 -11.28
N ILE A 74 43.05 -1.44 -10.79
CA ILE A 74 43.33 -1.56 -9.35
C ILE A 74 43.10 -0.23 -8.63
N ASN A 75 43.61 0.88 -9.17
CA ASN A 75 43.43 2.19 -8.54
C ASN A 75 41.94 2.59 -8.46
N LEU A 76 41.14 2.23 -9.45
CA LEU A 76 39.70 2.52 -9.49
C LEU A 76 38.85 1.50 -8.71
N GLY A 77 39.42 0.40 -8.22
CA GLY A 77 38.68 -0.65 -7.52
C GLY A 77 37.87 -1.56 -8.46
N PHE A 78 38.33 -1.71 -9.71
CA PHE A 78 37.77 -2.63 -10.70
C PHE A 78 38.70 -3.82 -10.91
N ASP A 79 39.29 -4.36 -9.85
CA ASP A 79 40.31 -5.40 -9.87
C ASP A 79 39.79 -6.82 -9.61
N ILE A 80 38.51 -6.97 -9.23
CA ILE A 80 37.91 -8.29 -8.94
C ILE A 80 38.05 -9.29 -10.10
N ASP A 81 38.55 -10.49 -9.85
CA ASP A 81 38.83 -11.52 -10.87
C ASP A 81 39.93 -11.14 -11.91
N LEU A 82 40.75 -10.10 -11.67
CA LEU A 82 42.01 -9.90 -12.41
C LEU A 82 43.09 -10.88 -11.90
N GLU A 83 44.11 -11.13 -12.73
CA GLU A 83 45.22 -12.01 -12.35
C GLU A 83 45.94 -11.46 -11.10
N GLY A 84 46.05 -12.29 -10.05
CA GLY A 84 46.65 -11.88 -8.76
C GLY A 84 45.76 -11.02 -7.85
N ALA A 85 44.51 -10.73 -8.23
CA ALA A 85 43.54 -10.01 -7.41
C ALA A 85 42.54 -10.94 -6.69
N VAL A 86 41.69 -10.36 -5.84
CA VAL A 86 40.64 -11.11 -5.12
C VAL A 86 39.51 -11.52 -6.06
N SER A 87 38.95 -12.71 -5.84
CA SER A 87 37.77 -13.16 -6.59
C SER A 87 36.48 -12.48 -6.11
N LEU A 88 35.46 -12.47 -6.96
CA LEU A 88 34.14 -11.96 -6.59
C LEU A 88 33.55 -12.74 -5.39
N ASP A 89 33.72 -14.06 -5.38
CA ASP A 89 33.17 -14.93 -4.33
C ASP A 89 33.85 -14.67 -2.98
N GLN A 90 35.17 -14.42 -2.99
CA GLN A 90 35.92 -13.99 -1.80
C GLN A 90 35.48 -12.60 -1.34
N THR A 91 35.23 -11.68 -2.28
CA THR A 91 34.74 -10.33 -1.96
C THR A 91 33.37 -10.37 -1.28
N LEU A 92 32.44 -11.15 -1.84
CA LEU A 92 31.09 -11.35 -1.28
C LEU A 92 31.14 -12.02 0.10
N SER A 93 31.98 -13.04 0.26
CA SER A 93 32.16 -13.75 1.52
C SER A 93 32.80 -12.87 2.60
N SER A 94 33.75 -12.01 2.22
CA SER A 94 34.34 -10.99 3.11
C SER A 94 33.28 -9.98 3.55
N LEU A 95 32.49 -9.43 2.61
CA LEU A 95 31.39 -8.51 2.93
C LEU A 95 30.34 -9.14 3.84
N ALA A 96 30.00 -10.42 3.62
CA ALA A 96 29.09 -11.15 4.47
C ALA A 96 29.66 -11.37 5.89
N SER A 97 30.94 -11.74 5.99
CA SER A 97 31.62 -11.93 7.28
C SER A 97 31.72 -10.64 8.10
N SER A 98 31.85 -9.49 7.43
CA SER A 98 31.87 -8.16 8.05
C SER A 98 30.47 -7.56 8.27
N GLY A 99 29.41 -8.33 8.02
CA GLY A 99 28.02 -7.95 8.30
C GLY A 99 27.41 -6.93 7.32
N TRP A 100 28.00 -6.73 6.15
CA TRP A 100 27.45 -5.85 5.11
C TRP A 100 26.42 -6.56 4.23
N LEU A 101 26.56 -7.87 4.06
CA LEU A 101 25.66 -8.71 3.27
C LEU A 101 25.22 -9.93 4.09
N VAL A 102 24.10 -10.53 3.71
CA VAL A 102 23.68 -11.86 4.13
C VAL A 102 23.59 -12.73 2.87
N ILE A 103 24.29 -13.87 2.88
CA ILE A 103 24.20 -14.87 1.81
C ILE A 103 23.29 -16.00 2.32
N ASN A 104 22.08 -16.07 1.79
CA ASN A 104 21.14 -17.13 2.08
C ASN A 104 21.36 -18.32 1.15
N THR A 105 22.06 -19.33 1.65
CA THR A 105 22.39 -20.54 0.89
C THR A 105 21.18 -21.40 0.54
N LYS A 106 20.04 -21.24 1.23
CA LYS A 106 18.81 -21.99 0.94
C LYS A 106 18.01 -21.39 -0.21
N SER A 107 17.93 -20.06 -0.29
CA SER A 107 17.23 -19.34 -1.35
C SER A 107 18.14 -18.86 -2.48
N ASN A 108 19.44 -19.19 -2.41
CA ASN A 108 20.47 -18.73 -3.34
C ASN A 108 20.46 -17.20 -3.54
N GLU A 109 20.25 -16.46 -2.44
CA GLU A 109 20.03 -15.01 -2.48
C GLU A 109 21.08 -14.28 -1.64
N ILE A 110 21.53 -13.13 -2.14
CA ILE A 110 22.36 -12.18 -1.41
C ILE A 110 21.51 -10.96 -1.08
N VAL A 111 21.52 -10.54 0.18
CA VAL A 111 20.74 -9.40 0.67
C VAL A 111 21.66 -8.40 1.38
N MET A 112 21.48 -7.10 1.13
CA MET A 112 22.14 -6.05 1.90
C MET A 112 21.57 -5.97 3.31
N THR A 113 22.44 -5.94 4.33
CA THR A 113 22.00 -5.74 5.71
C THR A 113 21.52 -4.29 5.94
N SER A 114 20.75 -4.07 7.02
CA SER A 114 20.36 -2.72 7.45
C SER A 114 21.58 -1.81 7.67
N LYS A 115 22.70 -2.37 8.16
CA LYS A 115 23.99 -1.67 8.28
C LYS A 115 24.45 -1.09 6.94
N CYS A 116 24.45 -1.92 5.89
CA CYS A 116 24.88 -1.53 4.56
C CYS A 116 23.95 -0.45 3.95
N GLN A 117 22.64 -0.64 4.07
CA GLN A 117 21.63 0.30 3.56
C GLN A 117 21.73 1.66 4.27
N ASN A 118 21.88 1.68 5.59
CA ASN A 118 22.00 2.91 6.37
C ASN A 118 23.26 3.71 6.02
N TRP A 119 24.38 3.01 5.78
CA TRP A 119 25.61 3.65 5.32
C TRP A 119 25.44 4.24 3.91
N LEU A 120 24.86 3.51 2.96
CA LEU A 120 24.57 3.99 1.60
C LEU A 120 23.69 5.24 1.63
N HIS A 121 22.61 5.22 2.41
CA HIS A 121 21.71 6.36 2.56
C HIS A 121 22.45 7.57 3.12
N SER A 122 23.21 7.40 4.21
CA SER A 122 23.99 8.46 4.82
C SER A 122 25.03 9.05 3.85
N LYS A 123 25.67 8.22 3.03
CA LYS A 123 26.67 8.65 2.05
C LYS A 123 26.06 9.50 0.94
N PHE A 124 24.97 9.03 0.33
CA PHE A 124 24.36 9.71 -0.82
C PHE A 124 23.55 10.95 -0.45
N THR A 125 22.89 10.96 0.71
CA THR A 125 22.16 12.15 1.18
C THR A 125 23.06 13.12 1.95
N ARG A 126 24.35 12.79 2.12
CA ARG A 126 25.28 13.45 3.06
C ARG A 126 24.68 13.54 4.48
N ARG A 127 23.89 12.51 4.82
CA ARG A 127 23.00 12.39 5.96
C ARG A 127 22.15 13.65 6.18
N PHE A 128 21.47 14.00 5.10
CA PHE A 128 20.39 14.98 5.00
C PHE A 128 20.83 16.43 5.16
N GLY A 129 21.92 16.81 4.49
CA GLY A 129 22.24 18.22 4.26
C GLY A 129 21.14 18.94 3.46
N SER A 130 21.17 20.27 3.48
CA SER A 130 20.11 21.13 2.92
C SER A 130 19.74 20.78 1.47
N GLN A 131 20.71 20.42 0.63
CA GLN A 131 20.45 20.06 -0.78
C GLN A 131 19.54 18.84 -0.94
N TRP A 132 19.68 17.82 -0.08
CA TRP A 132 18.78 16.67 -0.10
C TRP A 132 17.41 17.05 0.45
N GLN A 133 17.37 17.83 1.54
CA GLN A 133 16.12 18.25 2.16
C GLN A 133 15.27 19.07 1.18
N ASP A 134 15.86 20.09 0.56
CA ASP A 134 15.20 20.93 -0.46
C ASP A 134 14.68 20.07 -1.63
N TRP A 135 15.49 19.10 -2.07
CA TRP A 135 15.12 18.19 -3.15
C TRP A 135 13.95 17.26 -2.75
N ARG A 136 13.99 16.72 -1.54
CA ARG A 136 12.98 15.77 -1.02
C ARG A 136 11.67 16.47 -0.71
N GLU A 137 11.71 17.70 -0.21
CA GLU A 137 10.54 18.55 0.00
C GLU A 137 9.88 18.91 -1.32
N GLU A 138 10.63 19.29 -2.34
CA GLU A 138 10.07 19.57 -3.67
C GLU A 138 9.49 18.30 -4.32
N LEU A 139 10.15 17.15 -4.18
CA LEU A 139 9.59 15.88 -4.63
C LEU A 139 8.29 15.55 -3.89
N GLN A 140 8.25 15.77 -2.57
CA GLN A 140 7.05 15.56 -1.76
C GLN A 140 5.94 16.50 -2.21
N ARG A 141 6.23 17.78 -2.47
CA ARG A 141 5.26 18.75 -2.96
C ARG A 141 4.67 18.35 -4.31
N ILE A 142 5.50 17.86 -5.24
CA ILE A 142 5.03 17.31 -6.53
C ILE A 142 4.14 16.08 -6.28
N HIS A 143 4.57 15.23 -5.36
CA HIS A 143 3.81 14.10 -4.80
C HIS A 143 2.69 14.56 -3.82
N ASP A 144 2.34 15.82 -3.66
CA ASP A 144 1.14 16.20 -2.88
C ASP A 144 0.14 16.88 -3.82
N MET A 145 0.63 17.38 -4.95
CA MET A 145 -0.18 17.89 -6.06
C MET A 145 -0.86 16.79 -6.87
N VAL A 146 -0.48 15.51 -6.73
CA VAL A 146 -1.21 14.43 -7.39
C VAL A 146 -2.49 14.12 -6.56
N PRO A 147 -3.68 14.36 -7.11
CA PRO A 147 -4.99 14.39 -6.42
C PRO A 147 -5.52 13.04 -5.90
N SER A 148 -4.72 11.98 -5.90
CA SER A 148 -5.14 10.63 -5.50
C SER A 148 -4.23 10.06 -4.43
N SER A 149 -4.68 9.06 -3.66
CA SER A 149 -3.84 8.35 -2.69
C SER A 149 -2.56 7.83 -3.35
N GLN A 150 -1.43 8.39 -2.93
CA GLN A 150 -0.15 8.16 -3.60
C GLN A 150 0.58 7.02 -2.90
N PRO A 151 1.14 6.05 -3.65
CA PRO A 151 2.00 5.05 -3.05
C PRO A 151 3.19 5.78 -2.42
N GLU A 152 3.54 5.40 -1.19
CA GLU A 152 4.67 5.98 -0.48
C GLU A 152 5.91 5.97 -1.39
N ILE A 153 6.55 7.13 -1.53
CA ILE A 153 7.80 7.27 -2.25
C ILE A 153 8.80 6.33 -1.60
N SER A 154 9.23 5.29 -2.32
CA SER A 154 10.32 4.44 -1.86
C SER A 154 11.55 5.31 -1.62
N GLU A 155 11.97 5.39 -0.35
CA GLU A 155 13.09 6.24 0.05
C GLU A 155 14.39 5.82 -0.68
N ASN A 156 14.62 4.53 -0.86
CA ASN A 156 15.76 4.00 -1.61
C ASN A 156 15.75 4.50 -3.07
N LEU A 157 14.57 4.52 -3.70
CA LEU A 157 14.42 4.97 -5.07
C LEU A 157 14.58 6.50 -5.18
N ALA A 158 14.07 7.25 -4.19
CA ALA A 158 14.26 8.70 -4.10
C ALA A 158 15.75 9.07 -3.95
N ILE A 159 16.45 8.41 -3.03
CA ILE A 159 17.89 8.61 -2.81
C ILE A 159 18.66 8.24 -4.09
N MET A 160 18.27 7.17 -4.79
CA MET A 160 18.87 6.78 -6.07
C MET A 160 18.70 7.84 -7.16
N HIS A 161 17.50 8.37 -7.33
CA HIS A 161 17.26 9.42 -8.30
C HIS A 161 18.03 10.70 -7.98
N TYR A 162 18.12 11.08 -6.70
CA TYR A 162 18.93 12.19 -6.24
C TYR A 162 20.43 11.96 -6.48
N ALA A 163 20.97 10.80 -6.11
CA ALA A 163 22.37 10.44 -6.31
C ALA A 163 22.77 10.44 -7.79
N ASN A 164 21.85 10.07 -8.67
CA ASN A 164 22.02 10.12 -10.12
C ASN A 164 21.81 11.52 -10.72
N GLY A 165 21.61 12.55 -9.90
CA GLY A 165 21.49 13.95 -10.32
C GLY A 165 20.16 14.29 -11.02
N LEU A 166 19.12 13.48 -10.85
CA LEU A 166 17.79 13.81 -11.37
C LEU A 166 17.16 14.94 -10.55
N SER A 167 16.45 15.85 -11.21
CA SER A 167 15.59 16.81 -10.50
C SER A 167 14.36 16.12 -9.90
N PRO A 168 13.68 16.72 -8.92
CA PRO A 168 12.44 16.17 -8.36
C PRO A 168 11.37 15.90 -9.44
N GLN A 169 11.25 16.80 -10.43
CA GLN A 169 10.30 16.66 -11.55
C GLN A 169 10.69 15.54 -12.53
N GLN A 170 11.98 15.23 -12.65
CA GLN A 170 12.45 14.11 -13.45
C GLN A 170 12.22 12.80 -12.70
N ALA A 171 12.56 12.77 -11.40
CA ALA A 171 12.36 11.62 -10.53
C ALA A 171 10.89 11.21 -10.42
N SER A 172 9.96 12.16 -10.27
CA SER A 172 8.51 11.88 -10.16
C SER A 172 7.96 11.02 -11.31
N ARG A 173 8.51 11.15 -12.52
CA ARG A 173 8.11 10.37 -13.70
C ARG A 173 8.45 8.88 -13.58
N TRP A 174 9.48 8.54 -12.81
CA TRP A 174 9.93 7.15 -12.61
C TRP A 174 9.08 6.38 -11.62
N PHE A 175 8.29 7.07 -10.79
CA PHE A 175 7.34 6.43 -9.88
C PHE A 175 6.06 5.93 -10.58
N ARG A 176 5.92 6.18 -11.91
CA ARG A 176 4.88 5.61 -12.80
C ARG A 176 3.45 5.67 -12.25
N TRP A 177 3.12 6.73 -11.51
CA TRP A 177 1.80 6.88 -10.87
C TRP A 177 0.65 6.77 -11.88
N SER A 178 0.82 7.29 -13.10
CA SER A 178 -0.14 7.15 -14.19
C SER A 178 -0.46 5.71 -14.57
N ASP A 179 0.51 4.80 -14.49
CA ASP A 179 0.34 3.41 -14.88
C ASP A 179 -0.38 2.60 -13.79
N VAL A 180 -0.08 2.90 -12.52
CA VAL A 180 -0.80 2.35 -11.37
C VAL A 180 -2.27 2.78 -11.42
N GLN A 181 -2.51 4.06 -11.69
CA GLN A 181 -3.84 4.63 -11.85
C GLN A 181 -4.60 4.01 -13.04
N LEU A 182 -3.95 3.87 -14.19
CA LEU A 182 -4.54 3.24 -15.36
C LEU A 182 -4.89 1.77 -15.09
N ALA A 183 -4.03 1.05 -14.37
CA ALA A 183 -4.30 -0.32 -13.96
C ALA A 183 -5.51 -0.42 -13.02
N ALA A 184 -5.61 0.46 -12.03
CA ALA A 184 -6.75 0.52 -11.11
C ALA A 184 -8.06 0.85 -11.85
N ASN A 185 -8.06 1.87 -12.72
CA ASN A 185 -9.23 2.22 -13.52
C ASN A 185 -9.67 1.06 -14.42
N ASN A 186 -8.73 0.39 -15.10
CA ASN A 186 -9.02 -0.79 -15.90
C ASN A 186 -9.65 -1.92 -15.07
N MET A 187 -9.23 -2.08 -13.81
CA MET A 187 -9.84 -3.04 -12.90
C MET A 187 -11.28 -2.64 -12.53
N ILE A 188 -11.54 -1.34 -12.24
CA ILE A 188 -12.89 -0.82 -11.96
C ILE A 188 -13.82 -1.07 -13.15
N CYS A 189 -13.42 -0.62 -14.35
CA CYS A 189 -14.21 -0.77 -15.57
C CYS A 189 -14.50 -2.26 -15.87
N ARG A 190 -13.51 -3.14 -15.72
CA ARG A 190 -13.70 -4.59 -15.90
C ARG A 190 -14.65 -5.18 -14.85
N ALA A 191 -14.55 -4.75 -13.60
CA ALA A 191 -15.44 -5.18 -12.53
C ALA A 191 -16.89 -4.76 -12.79
N ILE A 192 -17.11 -3.50 -13.16
CA ILE A 192 -18.43 -2.96 -13.54
C ILE A 192 -18.99 -3.74 -14.74
N LYS A 193 -18.20 -3.93 -15.80
CA LYS A 193 -18.62 -4.72 -16.96
C LYS A 193 -18.99 -6.15 -16.59
N ARG A 194 -18.22 -6.80 -15.72
CA ARG A 194 -18.51 -8.18 -15.28
C ARG A 194 -19.80 -8.25 -14.47
N GLN A 195 -20.00 -7.32 -13.54
CA GLN A 195 -21.09 -7.34 -12.57
C GLN A 195 -22.41 -6.76 -13.11
N LEU A 196 -22.35 -5.55 -13.66
CA LEU A 196 -23.50 -4.77 -14.12
C LEU A 196 -23.77 -4.92 -15.62
N LYS A 197 -22.86 -5.55 -16.36
CA LYS A 197 -22.94 -5.69 -17.84
C LYS A 197 -22.97 -4.35 -18.58
N ILE A 198 -22.35 -3.33 -17.98
CA ILE A 198 -22.17 -2.00 -18.59
C ILE A 198 -20.79 -1.95 -19.25
N ASP A 199 -20.75 -1.64 -20.55
CA ASP A 199 -19.50 -1.46 -21.27
C ASP A 199 -18.85 -0.11 -20.95
N GLU A 200 -17.52 -0.03 -21.08
CA GLU A 200 -16.76 1.18 -20.75
C GLU A 200 -17.23 2.42 -21.52
N SER A 201 -17.61 2.24 -22.79
CA SER A 201 -18.16 3.30 -23.64
C SER A 201 -19.48 3.88 -23.15
N ASP A 202 -20.21 3.15 -22.31
CA ASP A 202 -21.53 3.54 -21.81
C ASP A 202 -21.50 4.07 -20.38
N LEU A 203 -20.38 3.93 -19.64
CA LEU A 203 -20.29 4.31 -18.22
C LEU A 203 -20.74 5.75 -17.93
N ALA A 204 -20.45 6.69 -18.84
CA ALA A 204 -20.87 8.09 -18.69
C ALA A 204 -22.39 8.31 -18.74
N LYS A 205 -23.17 7.29 -19.11
CA LYS A 205 -24.65 7.31 -19.14
C LYS A 205 -25.26 6.71 -17.87
N HIS A 206 -24.45 6.22 -16.94
CA HIS A 206 -24.88 5.57 -15.70
C HIS A 206 -24.44 6.37 -14.48
N LYS A 207 -25.10 6.15 -13.34
CA LYS A 207 -24.59 6.53 -12.03
C LYS A 207 -24.21 5.24 -11.30
N VAL A 208 -22.92 4.98 -11.17
CA VAL A 208 -22.42 3.76 -10.56
C VAL A 208 -21.95 4.05 -9.14
N LEU A 209 -22.57 3.43 -8.14
CA LEU A 209 -22.15 3.48 -6.74
C LEU A 209 -21.38 2.20 -6.39
N HIS A 210 -20.16 2.33 -5.87
CA HIS A 210 -19.42 1.20 -5.29
C HIS A 210 -19.71 1.11 -3.80
N LEU A 211 -20.11 -0.08 -3.36
CA LEU A 211 -20.33 -0.44 -1.96
C LEU A 211 -19.40 -1.58 -1.58
N ASN A 212 -18.79 -1.53 -0.42
CA ASN A 212 -17.78 -2.49 -0.05
C ASN A 212 -17.76 -2.77 1.45
N PRO A 213 -18.89 -3.22 2.02
CA PRO A 213 -19.01 -3.47 3.45
C PRO A 213 -17.94 -4.39 4.00
N THR A 214 -17.31 -3.88 5.05
CA THR A 214 -16.40 -4.60 5.93
C THR A 214 -16.98 -4.81 7.31
N LEU A 215 -16.56 -5.89 7.94
CA LEU A 215 -16.76 -6.17 9.34
C LEU A 215 -15.39 -6.39 9.97
N ARG A 216 -15.05 -5.62 11.01
CA ARG A 216 -13.91 -5.95 11.88
C ARG A 216 -14.36 -6.75 13.08
N LEU A 217 -13.62 -7.80 13.37
CA LEU A 217 -13.81 -8.71 14.49
C LEU A 217 -12.87 -8.34 15.64
N ALA A 218 -13.13 -8.88 16.83
CA ALA A 218 -12.20 -8.72 17.93
C ALA A 218 -10.86 -9.44 17.64
N LYS A 219 -9.74 -8.87 18.11
CA LYS A 219 -8.44 -9.54 18.03
C LYS A 219 -8.52 -10.93 18.68
N ASN A 220 -7.96 -11.95 18.03
CA ASN A 220 -8.04 -13.38 18.35
C ASN A 220 -9.35 -14.13 18.02
N THR A 221 -10.32 -13.48 17.35
CA THR A 221 -11.53 -14.20 16.88
C THR A 221 -11.33 -14.88 15.52
N ALA A 222 -10.37 -14.40 14.73
CA ALA A 222 -10.24 -14.79 13.32
C ALA A 222 -8.89 -15.46 13.03
N ALA A 223 -8.84 -16.75 13.32
CA ALA A 223 -8.15 -17.67 12.44
C ALA A 223 -9.20 -18.56 11.77
N GLN A 224 -9.65 -18.12 10.60
CA GLN A 224 -10.16 -18.94 9.48
C GLN A 224 -11.61 -19.43 9.45
N ASP A 225 -12.41 -19.35 10.52
CA ASP A 225 -13.79 -19.85 10.43
C ASP A 225 -14.83 -18.75 10.11
N LEU A 226 -15.11 -18.58 8.81
CA LEU A 226 -16.15 -17.69 8.30
C LEU A 226 -17.57 -18.32 8.34
N THR A 227 -17.71 -19.60 8.72
CA THR A 227 -18.97 -20.35 8.59
C THR A 227 -20.14 -19.80 9.43
N GLY A 228 -19.83 -19.01 10.46
CA GLY A 228 -20.81 -18.33 11.31
C GLY A 228 -21.15 -16.88 10.91
N ILE A 229 -20.53 -16.34 9.86
CA ILE A 229 -20.61 -14.92 9.51
C ILE A 229 -21.44 -14.73 8.24
N THR A 230 -22.47 -13.89 8.32
CA THR A 230 -23.33 -13.58 7.19
C THR A 230 -23.52 -12.08 7.04
N LEU A 231 -23.66 -11.64 5.79
CA LEU A 231 -24.04 -10.27 5.42
C LEU A 231 -25.30 -10.32 4.55
N ALA A 232 -26.31 -9.55 4.93
CA ALA A 232 -27.44 -9.20 4.08
C ALA A 232 -27.39 -7.70 3.77
N ILE A 233 -27.65 -7.32 2.52
CA ILE A 233 -27.65 -5.93 2.08
C ILE A 233 -29.00 -5.62 1.44
N ASP A 234 -29.68 -4.61 1.94
CA ASP A 234 -30.92 -4.12 1.35
C ASP A 234 -30.65 -2.73 0.79
N ILE A 235 -30.98 -2.53 -0.48
CA ILE A 235 -30.78 -1.26 -1.19
C ILE A 235 -32.15 -0.77 -1.58
N LYS A 236 -32.50 0.41 -1.11
CA LYS A 236 -33.76 1.05 -1.46
C LYS A 236 -33.51 2.04 -2.60
N VAL A 237 -34.19 1.80 -3.70
CA VAL A 237 -34.15 2.61 -4.91
C VAL A 237 -35.59 2.92 -5.26
N ASP A 238 -35.95 4.21 -5.20
CA ASP A 238 -37.35 4.65 -5.24
C ASP A 238 -38.20 3.92 -4.17
N ASP A 239 -39.39 3.45 -4.53
CA ASP A 239 -40.28 2.67 -3.65
C ASP A 239 -39.97 1.16 -3.62
N LYS A 240 -38.81 0.75 -4.15
CA LYS A 240 -38.43 -0.68 -4.24
C LYS A 240 -37.22 -0.99 -3.38
N THR A 241 -37.32 -2.07 -2.62
CA THR A 241 -36.18 -2.66 -1.90
C THR A 241 -35.60 -3.82 -2.69
N ARG A 242 -34.30 -3.74 -3.00
CA ARG A 242 -33.52 -4.81 -3.60
C ARG A 242 -32.69 -5.50 -2.53
N HIS A 243 -32.94 -6.78 -2.32
CA HIS A 243 -32.12 -7.63 -1.46
C HIS A 243 -30.91 -8.15 -2.24
N VAL A 244 -29.72 -7.92 -1.70
CA VAL A 244 -28.44 -8.38 -2.24
C VAL A 244 -27.77 -9.26 -1.19
N LYS A 245 -27.52 -10.52 -1.57
CA LYS A 245 -26.67 -11.43 -0.81
C LYS A 245 -25.30 -11.52 -1.50
N PRO A 246 -24.21 -11.16 -0.81
CA PRO A 246 -22.85 -11.39 -1.31
C PRO A 246 -22.64 -12.87 -1.65
N LYS A 247 -21.90 -13.16 -2.74
CA LYS A 247 -21.58 -14.54 -3.15
C LYS A 247 -20.66 -15.23 -2.14
N SER A 248 -19.66 -14.50 -1.69
CA SER A 248 -18.65 -14.98 -0.73
C SER A 248 -18.15 -13.81 0.11
N LEU A 249 -17.70 -14.15 1.32
CA LEU A 249 -16.96 -13.28 2.21
C LEU A 249 -15.51 -13.74 2.24
N ILE A 250 -14.59 -12.80 2.39
CA ILE A 250 -13.16 -13.08 2.54
C ILE A 250 -12.62 -12.38 3.77
N ALA A 251 -11.64 -13.00 4.42
CA ALA A 251 -10.78 -12.29 5.36
C ALA A 251 -9.77 -11.47 4.55
N VAL A 252 -9.78 -10.15 4.71
CA VAL A 252 -8.81 -9.24 4.08
C VAL A 252 -7.50 -9.24 4.88
N ASP A 253 -7.61 -9.35 6.20
CA ASP A 253 -6.50 -9.47 7.14
C ASP A 253 -6.96 -10.26 8.39
N GLU A 254 -6.19 -10.23 9.48
CA GLU A 254 -6.44 -11.06 10.67
C GLU A 254 -7.71 -10.71 11.44
N ASP A 255 -8.27 -9.51 11.24
CA ASP A 255 -9.49 -9.09 11.94
C ASP A 255 -10.57 -8.51 11.03
N ARG A 256 -10.30 -8.29 9.74
CA ARG A 256 -11.25 -7.68 8.80
C ARG A 256 -11.81 -8.69 7.79
N ILE A 257 -13.13 -8.65 7.63
CA ILE A 257 -13.90 -9.39 6.63
C ILE A 257 -14.49 -8.41 5.63
N ALA A 258 -14.52 -8.78 4.35
CA ALA A 258 -15.14 -8.01 3.26
C ALA A 258 -15.91 -8.92 2.29
N ILE A 259 -16.63 -8.29 1.36
CA ILE A 259 -17.26 -8.99 0.24
C ILE A 259 -16.21 -9.40 -0.79
N SER A 260 -16.26 -10.68 -1.18
CA SER A 260 -15.60 -11.20 -2.39
C SER A 260 -16.68 -11.54 -3.41
N GLN A 261 -17.17 -10.53 -4.13
CA GLN A 261 -18.11 -10.73 -5.24
C GLN A 261 -17.42 -10.70 -6.60
N LEU A 262 -16.21 -10.13 -6.67
CA LEU A 262 -15.46 -9.98 -7.90
C LEU A 262 -14.04 -10.52 -7.70
N ASP A 263 -13.59 -11.36 -8.63
CA ASP A 263 -12.23 -11.93 -8.60
C ASP A 263 -11.11 -10.86 -8.70
N LEU A 264 -11.49 -9.59 -8.96
CA LEU A 264 -10.58 -8.47 -9.21
C LEU A 264 -10.64 -7.38 -8.12
N VAL A 265 -11.77 -7.26 -7.39
CA VAL A 265 -12.10 -6.10 -6.55
C VAL A 265 -13.02 -6.53 -5.39
N THR A 266 -12.85 -5.97 -4.20
CA THR A 266 -13.78 -6.20 -3.08
C THR A 266 -15.04 -5.34 -3.21
N GLY A 267 -16.16 -5.82 -2.69
CA GLY A 267 -17.44 -5.09 -2.74
C GLY A 267 -18.31 -5.37 -3.96
N LEU A 268 -19.24 -4.47 -4.22
CA LEU A 268 -20.39 -4.54 -5.11
C LEU A 268 -20.58 -3.19 -5.81
N PHE A 269 -20.76 -3.21 -7.12
CA PHE A 269 -21.22 -2.03 -7.87
C PHE A 269 -22.75 -1.98 -8.00
N LEU A 270 -23.32 -0.78 -7.94
CA LEU A 270 -24.74 -0.53 -8.12
C LEU A 270 -24.95 0.47 -9.24
N ASP A 271 -25.82 0.13 -10.19
CA ASP A 271 -26.36 1.10 -11.13
C ASP A 271 -27.54 1.81 -10.46
N VAL A 272 -27.37 3.10 -10.17
CA VAL A 272 -28.33 3.97 -9.52
C VAL A 272 -29.09 4.74 -10.61
N PRO A 273 -30.42 4.79 -10.58
CA PRO A 273 -31.19 5.62 -11.50
C PRO A 273 -30.73 7.08 -11.53
N LEU A 274 -30.61 7.64 -12.74
CA LEU A 274 -30.06 8.99 -12.95
C LEU A 274 -30.83 10.09 -12.23
N HIS A 275 -32.13 9.91 -11.97
CA HIS A 275 -32.96 10.91 -11.29
C HIS A 275 -32.76 10.93 -9.77
N LEU A 276 -32.16 9.89 -9.18
CA LEU A 276 -31.94 9.84 -7.75
C LEU A 276 -30.76 10.71 -7.33
N SER A 277 -31.02 11.51 -6.29
CA SER A 277 -30.02 12.26 -5.53
C SER A 277 -29.70 11.62 -4.19
N GLU A 278 -30.46 10.62 -3.77
CA GLU A 278 -30.25 9.92 -2.50
C GLU A 278 -30.51 8.42 -2.67
N VAL A 279 -29.74 7.59 -1.95
CA VAL A 279 -29.89 6.13 -1.92
C VAL A 279 -29.77 5.64 -0.48
N GLU A 280 -30.77 4.90 0.00
CA GLU A 280 -30.74 4.27 1.32
C GLU A 280 -30.23 2.83 1.21
N ILE A 281 -29.26 2.46 2.04
CA ILE A 281 -28.66 1.14 2.09
C ILE A 281 -28.65 0.64 3.53
N CYS A 282 -29.03 -0.62 3.71
CA CYS A 282 -29.02 -1.30 4.99
C CYS A 282 -28.10 -2.52 4.90
N CYS A 283 -27.00 -2.50 5.63
CA CYS A 283 -26.09 -3.64 5.76
C CYS A 283 -26.32 -4.32 7.11
N HIS A 284 -26.69 -5.60 7.08
CA HIS A 284 -26.92 -6.40 8.27
C HIS A 284 -25.90 -7.53 8.36
N TRP A 285 -24.92 -7.36 9.23
CA TRP A 285 -23.96 -8.39 9.60
C TRP A 285 -24.50 -9.23 10.74
N THR A 286 -24.29 -10.54 10.67
CA THR A 286 -24.58 -11.46 11.77
C THR A 286 -23.37 -12.36 11.98
N VAL A 287 -22.95 -12.51 13.23
CA VAL A 287 -21.85 -13.39 13.65
C VAL A 287 -22.41 -14.39 14.65
N LYS A 288 -22.31 -15.68 14.32
CA LYS A 288 -22.70 -16.80 15.18
C LYS A 288 -21.46 -17.53 15.65
N ASN A 289 -21.36 -17.75 16.96
CA ASN A 289 -20.32 -18.58 17.56
C ASN A 289 -20.97 -19.49 18.62
N GLY A 290 -21.22 -20.75 18.23
CA GLY A 290 -21.99 -21.69 19.05
C GLY A 290 -23.42 -21.20 19.28
N THR A 291 -23.81 -21.05 20.56
CA THR A 291 -25.14 -20.57 20.97
C THR A 291 -25.25 -19.04 21.04
N LYS A 292 -24.14 -18.31 20.89
CA LYS A 292 -24.11 -16.84 20.94
C LYS A 292 -24.23 -16.27 19.52
N SER A 293 -25.03 -15.22 19.39
CA SER A 293 -25.23 -14.45 18.16
C SER A 293 -25.02 -12.97 18.47
N ALA A 294 -24.30 -12.29 17.59
CA ALA A 294 -24.18 -10.83 17.58
C ALA A 294 -24.57 -10.32 16.20
N SER A 295 -25.13 -9.11 16.13
CA SER A 295 -25.51 -8.51 14.85
C SER A 295 -25.19 -7.03 14.79
N VAL A 296 -24.83 -6.56 13.61
CA VAL A 296 -24.65 -5.13 13.33
C VAL A 296 -25.57 -4.76 12.19
N LEU A 297 -26.48 -3.82 12.45
CA LEU A 297 -27.38 -3.23 11.47
C LEU A 297 -26.91 -1.81 11.16
N HIS A 298 -26.50 -1.56 9.92
CA HIS A 298 -26.00 -0.25 9.50
C HIS A 298 -26.91 0.32 8.42
N ASN A 299 -27.63 1.39 8.76
CA ASN A 299 -28.47 2.14 7.86
C ASN A 299 -27.69 3.36 7.36
N ILE A 300 -27.53 3.50 6.05
CA ILE A 300 -26.78 4.57 5.42
C ILE A 300 -27.65 5.25 4.38
N THR A 301 -27.70 6.57 4.42
CA THR A 301 -28.25 7.38 3.34
C THR A 301 -27.11 8.08 2.59
N TYR A 302 -26.86 7.69 1.35
CA TYR A 302 -25.90 8.37 0.48
C TYR A 302 -26.59 9.49 -0.28
N LYS A 303 -26.11 10.72 -0.11
CA LYS A 303 -26.53 11.90 -0.88
C LYS A 303 -25.56 12.10 -2.03
N LEU A 304 -26.04 11.90 -3.25
CA LEU A 304 -25.24 11.84 -4.47
C LEU A 304 -25.21 13.20 -5.18
N GLU A 305 -24.09 13.89 -5.06
CA GLU A 305 -23.81 15.14 -5.76
C GLU A 305 -23.12 14.86 -7.10
N GLN A 306 -23.77 15.26 -8.20
CA GLN A 306 -23.26 15.04 -9.55
C GLN A 306 -22.33 16.19 -9.97
N VAL A 307 -21.06 15.86 -10.22
CA VAL A 307 -20.06 16.73 -10.86
C VAL A 307 -20.07 16.52 -12.37
N ARG A 308 -19.75 17.55 -13.15
CA ARG A 308 -19.74 17.50 -14.62
C ARG A 308 -18.79 16.39 -15.11
N GLY A 309 -19.34 15.44 -15.87
CA GLY A 309 -18.59 14.31 -16.43
C GLY A 309 -18.27 13.21 -15.43
N GLY A 310 -18.67 13.35 -14.17
CA GLY A 310 -18.66 12.25 -13.21
C GLY A 310 -19.75 11.24 -13.48
N TRP A 311 -19.56 10.02 -13.05
CA TRP A 311 -20.53 8.93 -13.18
C TRP A 311 -20.32 7.86 -12.12
N PHE A 312 -19.16 7.85 -11.46
CA PHE A 312 -18.75 6.92 -10.42
C PHE A 312 -18.85 7.59 -9.06
N TYR A 313 -19.46 6.89 -8.11
CA TYR A 313 -19.58 7.29 -6.71
C TYR A 313 -18.93 6.19 -5.87
N CYS A 314 -18.00 6.59 -5.02
CA CYS A 314 -17.40 5.75 -3.99
C CYS A 314 -17.27 6.59 -2.73
N VAL A 315 -17.11 5.94 -1.59
CA VAL A 315 -16.75 6.64 -0.35
C VAL A 315 -15.29 7.07 -0.45
N ASP A 316 -15.03 8.15 -1.17
CA ASP A 316 -13.80 8.92 -1.02
C ASP A 316 -13.95 9.73 0.25
N ALA A 317 -13.56 9.14 1.37
CA ALA A 317 -13.43 9.92 2.58
C ALA A 317 -12.33 10.96 2.31
N GLU A 318 -12.69 12.24 2.37
CA GLU A 318 -11.71 13.28 2.69
C GLU A 318 -10.95 12.80 3.93
N HIS A 319 -9.72 12.32 3.78
CA HIS A 319 -8.93 11.84 4.90
C HIS A 319 -7.48 12.34 4.86
N THR A 320 -7.20 13.12 5.90
CA THR A 320 -5.92 13.39 6.51
C THR A 320 -5.09 12.11 6.64
N GLY A 321 -4.02 12.03 5.85
CA GLY A 321 -2.79 11.27 6.07
C GLY A 321 -2.91 9.85 6.66
N ARG A 322 -2.84 8.83 5.79
CA ARG A 322 -1.89 7.69 5.85
C ARG A 322 -2.17 6.66 4.74
N CYS A 323 -1.08 6.24 4.11
CA CYS A 323 -0.96 5.32 2.97
C CYS A 323 -1.70 3.99 3.13
N GLU A 324 -2.50 3.62 2.13
CA GLU A 324 -2.45 2.37 1.35
C GLU A 324 -3.02 2.70 -0.05
N SER A 325 -2.93 1.79 -1.01
CA SER A 325 -3.51 1.96 -2.35
C SER A 325 -5.05 1.97 -2.27
N ASP A 326 -5.65 3.15 -2.16
CA ASP A 326 -7.06 3.30 -1.72
C ASP A 326 -8.12 3.25 -2.82
N TYR A 327 -7.76 3.13 -4.10
CA TYR A 327 -8.75 2.95 -5.19
C TYR A 327 -9.66 1.74 -4.99
N PHE A 328 -9.17 0.76 -4.24
CA PHE A 328 -9.88 -0.42 -3.78
C PHE A 328 -9.50 -0.72 -2.33
N ARG A 329 -9.44 0.30 -1.48
CA ARG A 329 -9.67 -0.04 -0.07
C ARG A 329 -11.03 -0.76 -0.06
N PRO A 330 -11.13 -1.92 0.61
CA PRO A 330 -12.41 -2.32 1.20
C PRO A 330 -13.03 -1.02 1.68
N ASP A 331 -14.24 -0.62 1.25
CA ASP A 331 -14.91 0.45 1.97
C ASP A 331 -14.72 -0.02 3.40
N GLY A 332 -14.06 0.78 4.22
CA GLY A 332 -14.36 0.64 5.60
C GLY A 332 -15.87 0.86 5.59
N PHE A 333 -16.69 -0.18 5.69
CA PHE A 333 -17.78 -0.02 6.62
C PHE A 333 -17.01 -0.09 7.94
N PHE A 334 -16.59 1.12 8.33
CA PHE A 334 -15.33 1.34 9.00
C PHE A 334 -15.35 0.71 10.39
N ASP A 335 -14.20 0.13 10.73
CA ASP A 335 -13.72 -0.21 12.07
C ASP A 335 -14.77 -0.46 13.16
N ILE A 336 -15.45 -1.61 13.08
CA ILE A 336 -16.35 -2.14 14.13
C ILE A 336 -15.54 -2.66 15.36
N SER A 337 -14.22 -2.44 15.44
CA SER A 337 -13.37 -2.92 16.54
C SER A 337 -13.86 -2.50 17.92
N VAL A 338 -14.57 -1.37 18.00
CA VAL A 338 -15.09 -0.83 19.27
C VAL A 338 -16.40 -1.53 19.71
N LEU A 339 -17.10 -2.19 18.79
CA LEU A 339 -18.46 -2.70 19.02
C LEU A 339 -18.53 -4.20 19.30
N THR A 340 -17.56 -4.98 18.82
CA THR A 340 -17.52 -6.44 19.04
C THR A 340 -16.38 -6.91 19.94
N GLY A 341 -15.44 -6.02 20.30
CA GLY A 341 -14.16 -6.38 20.93
C GLY A 341 -14.04 -6.15 22.44
N LYS A 342 -14.86 -5.29 23.03
CA LYS A 342 -14.89 -5.14 24.48
C LYS A 342 -16.27 -5.53 24.98
N ALA A 343 -16.37 -6.70 25.61
CA ALA A 343 -17.50 -7.03 26.47
C ALA A 343 -17.71 -6.00 27.62
N ASN A 344 -16.82 -5.00 27.75
CA ASN A 344 -16.79 -4.01 28.83
C ASN A 344 -16.62 -2.54 28.36
N SER A 345 -16.71 -2.20 27.06
CA SER A 345 -16.79 -0.78 26.69
C SER A 345 -18.21 -0.31 26.95
N THR A 346 -18.38 0.55 27.94
CA THR A 346 -19.63 1.28 28.17
C THR A 346 -19.92 2.11 26.90
N GLY A 347 -21.19 2.43 26.62
CA GLY A 347 -21.55 3.29 25.47
C GLY A 347 -20.75 4.61 25.43
N GLU A 348 -20.29 5.07 26.59
CA GLU A 348 -19.44 6.25 26.77
C GLU A 348 -18.03 6.14 26.11
N ASP A 349 -17.42 4.95 26.04
CA ASP A 349 -16.11 4.74 25.40
C ASP A 349 -16.19 4.86 23.86
N LEU A 350 -17.39 4.63 23.29
CA LEU A 350 -17.66 4.68 21.86
C LEU A 350 -18.01 6.08 21.39
N ASP A 351 -18.83 6.79 22.18
CA ASP A 351 -19.16 8.21 21.99
C ASP A 351 -17.92 9.11 22.08
N ALA A 352 -16.81 8.62 22.64
CA ALA A 352 -15.52 9.31 22.69
C ALA A 352 -14.67 9.16 21.42
N THR A 353 -15.04 8.27 20.48
CA THR A 353 -14.28 8.13 19.23
C THR A 353 -14.55 9.31 18.30
N PRO A 354 -13.53 9.91 17.66
CA PRO A 354 -13.74 11.03 16.72
C PRO A 354 -14.76 10.70 15.62
N ARG A 355 -14.88 9.42 15.25
CA ARG A 355 -15.89 8.93 14.30
C ARG A 355 -17.32 9.01 14.84
N ALA A 356 -17.58 8.47 16.03
CA ALA A 356 -18.90 8.53 16.64
C ALA A 356 -19.36 9.97 16.89
N GLN A 357 -18.40 10.87 17.17
CA GLN A 357 -18.68 12.29 17.42
C GLN A 357 -18.97 13.11 16.16
N HIS A 358 -18.41 12.73 15.00
CA HIS A 358 -18.42 13.59 13.81
C HIS A 358 -19.08 12.99 12.56
N GLN A 359 -19.31 11.67 12.52
CA GLN A 359 -19.78 10.99 11.30
C GLN A 359 -21.00 10.09 11.53
N ILE A 360 -21.23 9.60 12.76
CA ILE A 360 -22.39 8.77 13.08
C ILE A 360 -23.55 9.65 13.54
N ASP A 361 -24.64 9.69 12.78
CA ASP A 361 -25.84 10.43 13.17
C ASP A 361 -26.52 9.78 14.38
N LYS A 362 -26.50 8.44 14.45
CA LYS A 362 -27.09 7.69 15.56
C LYS A 362 -26.41 6.34 15.78
N LEU A 363 -26.07 6.05 17.03
CA LEU A 363 -25.58 4.75 17.49
C LEU A 363 -26.50 4.19 18.58
N GLU A 364 -26.93 2.94 18.43
CA GLU A 364 -27.69 2.20 19.45
C GLU A 364 -27.02 0.85 19.73
N MET A 365 -26.84 0.51 21.00
CA MET A 365 -26.24 -0.77 21.39
C MET A 365 -27.07 -1.47 22.46
N LYS A 366 -27.38 -2.75 22.23
CA LYS A 366 -28.09 -3.60 23.18
C LYS A 366 -27.59 -5.04 23.09
N SER A 367 -26.95 -5.54 24.15
CA SER A 367 -26.68 -6.97 24.36
C SER A 367 -26.08 -7.70 23.15
N GLY A 368 -25.03 -7.14 22.54
CA GLY A 368 -24.35 -7.72 21.36
C GLY A 368 -24.99 -7.38 20.01
N ASN A 369 -26.06 -6.60 20.01
CA ASN A 369 -26.64 -6.01 18.81
C ASN A 369 -26.30 -4.53 18.73
N VAL A 370 -25.91 -4.09 17.54
CA VAL A 370 -25.55 -2.71 17.26
C VAL A 370 -26.37 -2.21 16.10
N LYS A 371 -26.89 -1.00 16.22
CA LYS A 371 -27.52 -0.28 15.12
C LYS A 371 -26.83 1.05 14.90
N ILE A 372 -26.42 1.29 13.67
CA ILE A 372 -25.74 2.51 13.22
C ILE A 372 -26.64 3.17 12.18
N THR A 373 -26.82 4.49 12.28
CA THR A 373 -27.47 5.30 11.23
C THR A 373 -26.54 6.44 10.84
N GLU A 374 -26.31 6.61 9.54
CA GLU A 374 -25.38 7.58 8.97
C GLU A 374 -25.96 8.20 7.68
N SER A 375 -25.64 9.46 7.43
CA SER A 375 -25.88 10.17 6.17
C SER A 375 -24.56 10.66 5.60
N ILE A 376 -24.22 10.23 4.38
CA ILE A 376 -22.93 10.52 3.75
C ILE A 376 -23.16 11.28 2.45
N ASN A 377 -22.48 12.41 2.26
CA ASN A 377 -22.47 13.11 0.98
C ASN A 377 -21.36 12.54 0.10
N LEU A 378 -21.70 12.08 -1.11
CA LEU A 378 -20.75 11.60 -2.11
C LEU A 378 -20.79 12.51 -3.32
N LYS A 379 -19.62 12.91 -3.80
CA LYS A 379 -19.46 13.60 -5.08
C LYS A 379 -19.09 12.60 -6.15
N SER A 380 -19.74 12.67 -7.30
CA SER A 380 -19.39 11.82 -8.43
C SER A 380 -17.99 12.18 -8.95
N SER A 381 -17.16 11.20 -9.20
CA SER A 381 -15.99 11.31 -10.07
C SER A 381 -16.29 10.61 -11.40
N SER A 382 -15.55 10.89 -12.47
CA SER A 382 -15.40 9.81 -13.46
C SER A 382 -14.32 8.88 -12.90
N ALA A 383 -14.34 7.60 -13.24
CA ALA A 383 -13.18 6.77 -12.88
C ALA A 383 -11.86 7.35 -13.42
N HIS A 384 -11.94 8.16 -14.50
CA HIS A 384 -10.88 9.02 -15.02
C HIS A 384 -10.65 10.36 -14.27
N ALA A 385 -11.60 10.94 -13.54
CA ALA A 385 -11.47 12.20 -12.78
C ALA A 385 -11.10 12.00 -11.30
N ALA A 386 -11.31 10.81 -10.75
CA ALA A 386 -10.43 10.32 -9.68
C ALA A 386 -8.95 10.31 -10.13
N THR A 387 -8.71 10.34 -11.45
CA THR A 387 -7.40 10.39 -12.11
C THR A 387 -7.04 11.74 -12.78
N LEU A 388 -7.98 12.69 -12.94
CA LEU A 388 -7.82 13.89 -13.82
C LEU A 388 -7.90 15.24 -13.10
N ILE A 389 -7.86 15.28 -11.76
CA ILE A 389 -7.38 16.48 -11.05
C ILE A 389 -5.81 16.57 -11.18
N CYS A 390 -5.23 15.84 -12.14
CA CYS A 390 -3.80 15.77 -12.48
C CYS A 390 -3.49 16.59 -13.77
N ARG A 391 -3.65 17.91 -13.74
CA ARG A 391 -2.98 18.78 -14.72
C ARG A 391 -2.37 19.99 -14.05
#